data_AF-A0A7W6V8G8-F1
#
_entry.id   AF-A0A7W6V8G8-F1
#
_cell.length_a   1.000
_cell.length_b   1.000
_cell.length_c   1.000
_cell.angle_alpha   90.00
_cell.angle_beta   90.00
_cell.angle_gamma   90.00
#
_symmetry.space_group_name_H-M   'P 1'
#
loop_
_entity.id
_entity.type
_entity.pdbx_description
1 polymer ?
#
loop_
_entity_poly.entity_id
_entity_poly.type
_entity_poly.pdbx_seq_one_letter_code
_entity_poly.pdbx_strand_id
1 'polypeptide(L)'
;MALSGDTAAGRLAIIAGGGLLPSYVAEAARAAGENPVIVALKDESDRRWEGYDHAIIGIGDFAALDSLLNRYGIGRVVMSGSVRRRPEWREVRPTLRILMKVPAAIRTLLSGGDDTVLQMVIRLIEGNGRRVVGAHEIAPDLLASVGPLGAVAPGDEDRRDISRAAEAAEMLGRLDVGQGAVSIGGRVVALEGLEGTDEMLDRVAGLRAAGRISTRRRGVLVKLCKPQQDIRADLPAIGVSTVLNAGKAGLAGIAVEAGRSLVLDRAAVIRAADEVGLFVCGIDRGLPEWGLK
;
A
#
# COMPACT_ATOMS: atom_id res chain seq x y z
N MET A 1 -5.20 12.96 -25.55
CA MET A 1 -3.85 13.26 -26.04
C MET A 1 -2.92 12.37 -25.24
N ALA A 2 -2.48 11.26 -25.83
CA ALA A 2 -1.70 10.23 -25.14
C ALA A 2 -0.39 10.85 -24.62
N LEU A 3 -0.06 10.61 -23.36
CA LEU A 3 1.23 11.00 -22.77
C LEU A 3 2.34 10.15 -23.41
N SER A 4 2.74 10.55 -24.61
CA SER A 4 3.96 10.11 -25.27
C SER A 4 5.14 10.78 -24.58
N GLY A 5 5.92 10.03 -23.81
CA GLY A 5 7.14 10.55 -23.21
C GLY A 5 8.04 9.56 -22.47
N ASP A 6 7.50 8.54 -21.80
CA ASP A 6 8.34 7.65 -20.96
C ASP A 6 7.82 6.21 -20.75
N THR A 7 7.17 5.63 -21.76
CA THR A 7 6.93 4.16 -21.84
C THR A 7 8.23 3.43 -22.23
N ALA A 8 9.35 3.79 -21.62
CA ALA A 8 10.71 3.43 -22.03
C ALA A 8 10.92 1.90 -22.02
N ALA A 9 10.94 1.33 -23.23
CA ALA A 9 11.36 0.00 -23.67
C ALA A 9 11.21 -1.19 -22.69
N GLY A 10 10.26 -2.08 -22.99
CA GLY A 10 10.26 -3.45 -22.47
C GLY A 10 8.92 -3.88 -21.87
N ARG A 11 8.68 -5.18 -21.91
CA ARG A 11 7.47 -5.81 -21.37
C ARG A 11 7.43 -5.62 -19.84
N LEU A 12 6.23 -5.44 -19.28
CA LEU A 12 6.00 -5.28 -17.85
C LEU A 12 5.94 -6.65 -17.16
N ALA A 13 6.61 -6.79 -16.01
CA ALA A 13 6.34 -7.86 -15.05
C ALA A 13 5.70 -7.31 -13.77
N ILE A 14 4.69 -8.02 -13.27
CA ILE A 14 4.02 -7.73 -12.00
C ILE A 14 4.46 -8.78 -11.00
N ILE A 15 5.29 -8.40 -10.03
CA ILE A 15 5.59 -9.24 -8.86
C ILE A 15 4.39 -9.14 -7.93
N ALA A 16 3.62 -10.22 -7.86
CA ALA A 16 2.30 -10.26 -7.23
C ALA A 16 2.37 -10.97 -5.87
N GLY A 17 2.22 -10.20 -4.79
CA GLY A 17 1.93 -10.68 -3.45
C GLY A 17 0.43 -10.89 -3.21
N GLY A 18 0.02 -10.82 -1.95
CA GLY A 18 -1.37 -10.99 -1.52
C GLY A 18 -2.27 -9.77 -1.76
N GLY A 19 -3.58 -10.01 -1.63
CA GLY A 19 -4.61 -8.97 -1.78
C GLY A 19 -5.00 -8.66 -3.23
N LEU A 20 -5.75 -7.57 -3.41
CA LEU A 20 -6.40 -7.23 -4.69
C LEU A 20 -5.55 -6.38 -5.63
N LEU A 21 -4.57 -5.64 -5.09
CA LEU A 21 -3.78 -4.68 -5.85
C LEU A 21 -3.11 -5.29 -7.10
N PRO A 22 -2.49 -6.49 -7.05
CA PRO A 22 -1.90 -7.10 -8.24
C PRO A 22 -2.89 -7.26 -9.40
N SER A 23 -4.14 -7.62 -9.11
CA SER A 23 -5.16 -7.79 -10.15
C SER A 23 -5.54 -6.46 -10.77
N TYR A 24 -5.74 -5.41 -9.96
CA TYR A 24 -6.06 -4.08 -10.48
C TYR A 24 -4.93 -3.51 -11.34
N VAL A 25 -3.67 -3.72 -10.94
CA VAL A 25 -2.51 -3.30 -11.75
C VAL A 25 -2.45 -4.08 -13.07
N ALA A 26 -2.71 -5.38 -13.05
CA ALA A 26 -2.72 -6.22 -14.24
C ALA A 26 -3.85 -5.85 -15.23
N GLU A 27 -5.04 -5.57 -14.70
CA GLU A 27 -6.20 -5.12 -15.48
C GLU A 27 -5.97 -3.73 -16.07
N ALA A 28 -5.43 -2.79 -15.29
CA ALA A 28 -5.08 -1.45 -15.77
C ALA A 28 -4.02 -1.50 -16.89
N ALA A 29 -2.97 -2.31 -16.72
CA ALA A 29 -1.96 -2.52 -17.75
C ALA A 29 -2.58 -3.07 -19.05
N ARG A 30 -3.48 -4.05 -18.95
CA ARG A 30 -4.21 -4.58 -20.13
C ARG A 30 -5.12 -3.56 -20.78
N ALA A 31 -5.85 -2.78 -20.00
CA ALA A 31 -6.70 -1.71 -20.51
C ALA A 31 -5.88 -0.65 -21.27
N ALA A 32 -4.62 -0.43 -20.86
CA ALA A 32 -3.65 0.41 -21.55
C ALA A 32 -2.98 -0.26 -22.78
N GLY A 33 -3.37 -1.49 -23.13
CA GLY A 33 -2.83 -2.24 -24.28
C GLY A 33 -1.53 -3.00 -23.99
N GLU A 34 -1.10 -3.11 -22.73
CA GLU A 34 0.05 -3.92 -22.35
C GLU A 34 -0.32 -5.40 -22.17
N ASN A 35 0.69 -6.28 -22.27
CA ASN A 35 0.56 -7.71 -21.96
C ASN A 35 1.53 -8.07 -20.82
N PRO A 36 1.18 -7.84 -19.54
CA PRO A 36 2.10 -8.07 -18.43
C PRO A 36 2.35 -9.57 -18.18
N VAL A 37 3.55 -9.88 -17.68
CA VAL A 37 3.86 -11.20 -17.10
C VAL A 37 3.63 -11.15 -15.59
N ILE A 38 2.94 -12.14 -15.04
CA ILE A 38 2.67 -12.21 -13.61
C ILE A 38 3.68 -13.13 -12.93
N VAL A 39 4.43 -12.57 -11.99
CA VAL A 39 5.31 -13.33 -11.11
C VAL A 39 4.62 -13.48 -9.76
N ALA A 40 3.86 -14.56 -9.61
CA ALA A 40 3.12 -14.83 -8.38
C ALA A 40 4.08 -15.31 -7.29
N LEU A 41 4.09 -14.59 -6.16
CA LEU A 41 4.87 -15.01 -4.99
C LEU A 41 4.19 -16.22 -4.35
N LYS A 42 4.95 -17.31 -4.23
CA LYS A 42 4.48 -18.56 -3.62
C LYS A 42 3.99 -18.29 -2.19
N ASP A 43 2.87 -18.89 -1.82
CA ASP A 43 2.25 -18.80 -0.49
C ASP A 43 1.74 -17.39 -0.09
N GLU A 44 1.81 -16.41 -1.00
CA GLU A 44 1.32 -15.04 -0.80
C GLU A 44 0.22 -14.66 -1.81
N SER A 45 0.33 -15.11 -3.07
CA SER A 45 -0.66 -14.82 -4.12
C SER A 45 -1.90 -15.71 -4.00
N ASP A 46 -3.02 -15.13 -3.57
CA ASP A 46 -4.32 -15.81 -3.43
C ASP A 46 -5.12 -15.93 -4.76
N ARG A 47 -4.62 -15.33 -5.84
CA ARG A 47 -5.34 -15.16 -7.12
C ARG A 47 -4.89 -16.17 -8.17
N ARG A 48 -5.83 -16.55 -9.06
CA ARG A 48 -5.54 -17.29 -10.28
C ARG A 48 -5.20 -16.32 -11.41
N TRP A 49 -4.13 -16.59 -12.13
CA TRP A 49 -3.60 -15.75 -13.20
C TRP A 49 -3.93 -16.31 -14.60
N GLU A 50 -5.10 -16.95 -14.71
CA GLU A 50 -5.59 -17.50 -15.97
C GLU A 50 -5.65 -16.39 -17.04
N GLY A 51 -5.18 -16.73 -18.24
CA GLY A 51 -5.08 -15.79 -19.35
C GLY A 51 -3.87 -14.87 -19.34
N TYR A 52 -3.04 -14.83 -18.28
CA TYR A 52 -1.74 -14.15 -18.28
C TYR A 52 -0.60 -15.15 -18.49
N ASP A 53 0.49 -14.70 -19.13
CA ASP A 53 1.78 -15.36 -18.95
C ASP A 53 2.15 -15.23 -17.47
N HIS A 54 2.34 -16.36 -16.78
CA HIS A 54 2.62 -16.32 -15.35
C HIS A 54 3.57 -17.43 -14.91
N ALA A 55 4.26 -17.18 -13.81
CA ALA A 55 5.07 -18.16 -13.11
C ALA A 55 4.94 -17.95 -11.59
N ILE A 56 5.06 -19.04 -10.83
CA ILE A 56 5.09 -19.00 -9.37
C ILE A 56 6.54 -19.06 -8.93
N ILE A 57 6.98 -18.10 -8.12
CA ILE A 57 8.35 -18.00 -7.63
C ILE A 57 8.34 -17.85 -6.11
N GLY A 58 9.26 -18.53 -5.43
CA GLY A 58 9.46 -18.36 -3.99
C GLY A 58 10.06 -16.98 -3.68
N ILE A 59 9.66 -16.36 -2.58
CA ILE A 59 10.04 -14.98 -2.24
C ILE A 59 11.56 -14.72 -2.21
N GLY A 60 12.37 -15.73 -1.88
CA GLY A 60 13.84 -15.66 -1.85
C GLY A 60 14.56 -16.12 -3.13
N ASP A 61 13.84 -16.58 -4.15
CA ASP A 61 14.42 -17.17 -5.36
C ASP A 61 14.71 -16.11 -6.45
N PHE A 62 15.68 -15.26 -6.15
CA PHE A 62 16.13 -14.20 -7.06
C PHE A 62 16.72 -14.74 -8.37
N ALA A 63 17.28 -15.96 -8.35
CA ALA A 63 17.84 -16.58 -9.55
C ALA A 63 16.72 -17.01 -10.52
N ALA A 64 15.65 -17.62 -10.01
CA ALA A 64 14.47 -17.94 -10.81
C ALA A 64 13.80 -16.66 -11.32
N LEU A 65 13.69 -15.62 -10.48
CA LEU A 65 13.15 -14.33 -10.89
C LEU A 65 13.97 -13.75 -12.05
N ASP A 66 15.30 -13.63 -11.91
CA ASP A 66 16.15 -13.06 -12.96
C ASP A 66 16.06 -13.85 -14.28
N SER A 67 16.08 -15.19 -14.19
CA SER A 67 15.91 -16.08 -15.35
C SER A 67 14.57 -15.85 -16.05
N LEU A 68 13.48 -15.73 -15.29
CA LEU A 68 12.15 -15.46 -15.82
C LEU A 68 12.10 -14.09 -16.51
N LEU A 69 12.61 -13.05 -15.84
CA LEU A 69 12.61 -11.69 -16.37
C LEU A 69 13.42 -11.61 -17.68
N ASN A 70 14.54 -12.32 -17.77
CA ASN A 70 15.33 -12.43 -19.01
C ASN A 70 14.58 -13.18 -20.12
N ARG A 71 13.97 -14.33 -19.79
CA ARG A 71 13.21 -15.16 -20.74
C ARG A 71 12.08 -14.38 -21.42
N TYR A 72 11.39 -13.53 -20.67
CA TYR A 72 10.27 -12.74 -21.16
C TYR A 72 10.65 -11.35 -21.69
N GLY A 73 11.95 -11.02 -21.72
CA GLY A 73 12.42 -9.71 -22.20
C GLY A 73 11.86 -8.56 -21.38
N ILE A 74 11.77 -8.72 -20.05
CA ILE A 74 11.18 -7.74 -19.15
C ILE A 74 12.12 -6.56 -18.99
N GLY A 75 11.63 -5.36 -19.32
CA GLY A 75 12.34 -4.09 -19.10
C GLY A 75 11.79 -3.29 -17.92
N ARG A 76 10.56 -3.57 -17.49
CA ARG A 76 9.88 -2.86 -16.39
C ARG A 76 9.28 -3.82 -15.39
N VAL A 77 9.42 -3.52 -14.10
CA VAL A 77 8.88 -4.34 -13.01
C VAL A 77 8.07 -3.47 -12.06
N VAL A 78 6.88 -3.92 -11.70
CA VAL A 78 6.10 -3.38 -10.59
C VAL A 78 5.99 -4.43 -9.49
N MET A 79 6.18 -4.00 -8.25
CA MET A 79 5.90 -4.82 -7.07
C MET A 79 4.54 -4.41 -6.54
N SER A 80 3.69 -5.39 -6.25
CA SER A 80 2.31 -5.12 -5.89
C SER A 80 1.78 -6.19 -4.96
N GLY A 81 0.96 -5.77 -3.98
CA GLY A 81 0.33 -6.66 -3.01
C GLY A 81 1.11 -6.81 -1.72
N SER A 82 0.45 -7.35 -0.70
CA SER A 82 1.05 -7.57 0.62
C SER A 82 2.02 -8.74 0.60
N VAL A 83 3.06 -8.65 1.44
CA VAL A 83 3.96 -9.77 1.74
C VAL A 83 3.85 -10.04 3.23
N ARG A 84 3.21 -11.15 3.61
CA ARG A 84 2.98 -11.50 5.03
C ARG A 84 4.18 -12.18 5.66
N ARG A 85 4.88 -13.02 4.91
CA ARG A 85 6.10 -13.69 5.38
C ARG A 85 7.32 -12.92 4.93
N ARG A 86 8.12 -12.47 5.91
CA ARG A 86 9.52 -12.15 5.63
C ARG A 86 10.22 -13.44 5.18
N PRO A 87 11.03 -13.40 4.11
CA PRO A 87 11.85 -14.54 3.73
C PRO A 87 12.70 -14.96 4.92
N GLU A 88 12.70 -16.24 5.28
CA GLU A 88 13.75 -16.72 6.17
C GLU A 88 15.08 -16.59 5.42
N TRP A 89 16.11 -16.01 6.03
CA TRP A 89 17.40 -15.76 5.38
C TRP A 89 18.02 -17.00 4.71
N ARG A 90 17.67 -18.20 5.18
CA ARG A 90 18.09 -19.49 4.62
C ARG A 90 17.48 -19.79 3.25
N GLU A 91 16.39 -19.13 2.90
CA GLU A 91 15.68 -19.28 1.62
C GLU A 91 16.20 -18.29 0.56
N VAL A 92 16.84 -17.20 0.98
CA VAL A 92 17.51 -16.28 0.08
C VAL A 92 18.77 -16.96 -0.44
N ARG A 93 18.80 -17.29 -1.74
CA ARG A 93 20.00 -17.81 -2.42
C ARG A 93 20.66 -16.69 -3.22
N PRO A 94 21.48 -15.83 -2.58
CA PRO A 94 22.12 -14.74 -3.30
C PRO A 94 23.10 -15.32 -4.32
N THR A 95 22.99 -14.89 -5.57
CA THR A 95 23.97 -15.22 -6.60
C THR A 95 25.34 -14.66 -6.21
N LEU A 96 26.44 -15.31 -6.59
CA LEU A 96 27.82 -14.85 -6.28
C LEU A 96 28.06 -13.37 -6.63
N ARG A 97 27.42 -12.88 -7.71
CA ARG A 97 27.46 -11.47 -8.13
C ARG A 97 26.76 -10.51 -7.16
N ILE A 98 25.68 -10.97 -6.52
CA ILE A 98 24.90 -10.21 -5.54
C ILE A 98 25.67 -10.11 -4.23
N LEU A 99 26.27 -11.21 -3.78
CA LEU A 99 27.09 -11.23 -2.55
C LEU A 99 28.29 -10.27 -2.63
N MET A 100 28.90 -10.16 -3.82
CA MET A 100 30.03 -9.25 -4.08
C MET A 100 29.64 -7.77 -4.15
N LYS A 101 28.39 -7.44 -4.51
CA LYS A 101 27.91 -6.05 -4.66
C LYS A 101 27.23 -5.51 -3.41
N VAL A 102 26.91 -6.36 -2.43
CA VAL A 102 26.04 -6.00 -1.30
C VAL A 102 26.62 -6.36 0.10
N PRO A 103 27.93 -6.25 0.39
CA PRO A 103 28.42 -6.53 1.75
C PRO A 103 27.85 -5.57 2.82
N ALA A 104 27.53 -4.33 2.45
CA ALA A 104 26.94 -3.35 3.37
C ALA A 104 25.43 -3.55 3.63
N ALA A 105 24.66 -4.11 2.69
CA ALA A 105 23.21 -4.24 2.90
C ALA A 105 22.83 -5.42 3.79
N ILE A 106 23.66 -6.48 3.90
CA ILE A 106 23.41 -7.58 4.84
C ILE A 106 23.34 -7.06 6.28
N ARG A 107 24.26 -6.19 6.69
CA ARG A 107 24.27 -5.58 8.03
C ARG A 107 23.11 -4.60 8.24
N THR A 108 22.72 -3.86 7.20
CA THR A 108 21.61 -2.88 7.25
C THR A 108 20.25 -3.58 7.31
N LEU A 109 20.10 -4.71 6.64
CA LEU A 109 18.90 -5.55 6.69
C LEU A 109 18.69 -6.23 8.05
N LEU A 110 19.75 -6.52 8.80
CA LEU A 110 19.66 -7.12 10.14
C LEU A 110 19.11 -6.13 11.19
N SER A 111 19.15 -4.83 10.90
CA SER A 111 18.74 -3.75 11.81
C SER A 111 17.62 -2.86 11.27
N GLY A 112 17.24 -3.01 10.00
CA GLY A 112 16.28 -2.14 9.30
C GLY A 112 14.86 -2.72 9.27
N GLY A 113 13.85 -1.86 9.15
CA GLY A 113 12.46 -2.26 8.97
C GLY A 113 12.12 -2.65 7.52
N ASP A 114 10.83 -2.79 7.22
CA ASP A 114 10.35 -3.35 5.94
C ASP A 114 10.82 -2.53 4.73
N ASP A 115 10.93 -1.21 4.88
CA ASP A 115 11.37 -0.30 3.81
C ASP A 115 12.80 -0.62 3.35
N THR A 116 13.67 -1.05 4.26
CA THR A 116 15.07 -1.41 3.95
C THR A 116 15.15 -2.66 3.08
N VAL A 117 14.30 -3.66 3.36
CA VAL A 117 14.21 -4.89 2.58
C VAL A 117 13.75 -4.58 1.17
N LEU A 118 12.70 -3.78 1.06
CA LEU A 118 12.11 -3.39 -0.22
C LEU A 118 13.11 -2.59 -1.08
N GLN A 119 13.83 -1.65 -0.48
CA GLN A 119 14.91 -0.90 -1.15
C GLN A 119 16.02 -1.80 -1.69
N MET A 120 16.39 -2.87 -0.98
CA MET A 120 17.36 -3.84 -1.50
C MET A 120 16.82 -4.53 -2.75
N VAL A 121 15.57 -5.01 -2.72
CA VAL A 121 14.94 -5.69 -3.86
C VAL A 121 14.92 -4.78 -5.09
N ILE A 122 14.55 -3.51 -4.93
CA ILE A 122 14.57 -2.50 -6.00
C ILE A 122 15.97 -2.41 -6.62
N ARG A 123 17.01 -2.24 -5.79
CA ARG A 123 18.39 -2.11 -6.25
C ARG A 123 18.90 -3.34 -6.98
N LEU A 124 18.44 -4.54 -6.60
CA LEU A 124 18.80 -5.78 -7.29
C LEU A 124 18.17 -5.85 -8.68
N ILE A 125 16.90 -5.47 -8.80
CA ILE A 125 16.18 -5.43 -10.09
C ILE A 125 16.82 -4.37 -11.01
N GLU A 126 17.04 -3.17 -10.50
CA GLU A 126 17.67 -2.06 -11.24
C GLU A 126 19.13 -2.34 -11.60
N GLY A 127 19.88 -3.00 -10.70
CA GLY A 127 21.26 -3.43 -10.95
C GLY A 127 21.41 -4.44 -12.09
N ASN A 128 20.33 -5.10 -12.50
CA ASN A 128 20.26 -5.99 -13.66
C ASN A 128 19.62 -5.31 -14.90
N GLY A 129 19.54 -3.97 -14.91
CA GLY A 129 19.15 -3.18 -16.07
C GLY A 129 17.64 -3.02 -16.30
N ARG A 130 16.82 -3.29 -15.28
CA ARG A 130 15.35 -3.22 -15.36
C ARG A 130 14.84 -2.03 -14.57
N ARG A 131 13.86 -1.30 -15.10
CA ARG A 131 13.25 -0.16 -14.40
C ARG A 131 12.19 -0.66 -13.41
N VAL A 132 12.30 -0.27 -12.14
CA VAL A 132 11.19 -0.46 -11.18
C VAL A 132 10.23 0.72 -11.31
N VAL A 133 8.94 0.41 -11.50
CA VAL A 133 7.85 1.38 -11.65
C VAL A 133 6.82 1.18 -10.56
N GLY A 134 6.14 2.27 -10.17
CA GLY A 134 5.08 2.26 -9.19
C GLY A 134 3.75 1.72 -9.71
N ALA A 135 2.99 1.08 -8.83
CA ALA A 135 1.60 0.71 -9.12
C ALA A 135 0.76 1.91 -9.56
N HIS A 136 1.02 3.09 -8.99
CA HIS A 136 0.37 4.34 -9.33
C HIS A 136 0.73 4.88 -10.73
N GLU A 137 1.89 4.51 -11.29
CA GLU A 137 2.25 4.86 -12.68
C GLU A 137 1.46 4.04 -13.70
N ILE A 138 1.06 2.81 -13.33
CA ILE A 138 0.30 1.89 -14.19
C ILE A 138 -1.20 2.07 -14.01
N ALA A 139 -1.65 2.29 -12.77
CA ALA A 139 -3.04 2.41 -12.39
C ALA A 139 -3.28 3.74 -11.61
N PRO A 140 -3.14 4.90 -12.27
CA PRO A 140 -3.25 6.20 -11.61
C PRO A 140 -4.64 6.45 -11.00
N ASP A 141 -5.69 5.85 -11.56
CA ASP A 141 -7.07 5.98 -11.08
C ASP A 141 -7.28 5.39 -9.67
N LEU A 142 -6.35 4.54 -9.20
CA LEU A 142 -6.34 4.02 -7.84
C LEU A 142 -5.88 5.06 -6.82
N LEU A 143 -5.18 6.13 -7.21
CA LEU A 143 -4.68 7.13 -6.26
C LEU A 143 -5.81 7.94 -5.63
N ALA A 144 -5.77 8.10 -4.31
CA ALA A 144 -6.69 8.98 -3.61
C ALA A 144 -6.60 10.42 -4.16
N SER A 145 -7.77 11.03 -4.36
CA SER A 145 -7.92 12.43 -4.80
C SER A 145 -8.25 13.31 -3.60
N VAL A 146 -7.84 14.58 -3.65
CA VAL A 146 -8.15 15.57 -2.61
C VAL A 146 -9.66 15.73 -2.45
N GLY A 147 -10.12 15.82 -1.20
CA GLY A 147 -11.52 16.04 -0.83
C GLY A 147 -12.31 14.75 -0.57
N PRO A 148 -13.62 14.86 -0.30
CA PRO A 148 -14.50 13.71 -0.12
C PRO A 148 -14.61 12.86 -1.38
N LEU A 149 -14.62 11.53 -1.21
CA LEU A 149 -14.81 10.57 -2.30
C LEU A 149 -16.28 10.17 -2.47
N GLY A 150 -17.03 10.09 -1.37
CA GLY A 150 -18.45 9.71 -1.34
C GLY A 150 -19.39 10.86 -1.01
N ALA A 151 -20.62 10.54 -0.63
CA ALA A 151 -21.67 11.51 -0.31
C ALA A 151 -21.46 12.20 1.06
N VAL A 152 -20.76 11.55 1.99
CA VAL A 152 -20.50 12.07 3.34
C VAL A 152 -19.18 12.83 3.36
N ALA A 153 -19.19 14.04 3.95
CA ALA A 153 -18.01 14.89 4.11
C ALA A 153 -17.65 15.10 5.59
N PRO A 154 -16.36 15.32 5.92
CA PRO A 154 -15.92 15.54 7.31
C PRO A 154 -16.37 16.91 7.86
N GLY A 155 -16.95 16.91 9.06
CA GLY A 155 -17.27 18.13 9.82
C GLY A 155 -16.11 18.64 10.69
N ASP A 156 -16.35 19.67 11.48
CA ASP A 156 -15.31 20.31 12.31
C ASP A 156 -14.69 19.40 13.38
N GLU A 157 -15.51 18.53 14.00
CA GLU A 157 -15.01 17.53 14.94
C GLU A 157 -14.11 16.52 14.24
N ASP A 158 -14.51 16.07 13.05
CA ASP A 158 -13.76 15.10 12.26
C ASP A 158 -12.42 15.70 11.81
N ARG A 159 -12.39 16.98 11.40
CA ARG A 159 -11.15 17.69 11.02
C ARG A 159 -10.14 17.76 12.17
N ARG A 160 -10.61 17.95 13.40
CA ARG A 160 -9.74 17.89 14.59
C ARG A 160 -9.15 16.50 14.79
N ASP A 161 -9.95 15.45 14.60
CA ASP A 161 -9.48 14.07 14.70
C ASP A 161 -8.55 13.68 13.55
N ILE A 162 -8.83 14.13 12.31
CA ILE A 162 -7.94 13.99 11.15
C ILE A 162 -6.58 14.61 11.46
N SER A 163 -6.56 15.83 12.00
CA SER A 163 -5.31 16.52 12.34
C SER A 163 -4.46 15.73 13.34
N ARG A 164 -5.07 15.26 14.43
CA ARG A 164 -4.39 14.50 15.48
C ARG A 164 -3.92 13.12 15.03
N ALA A 165 -4.76 12.40 14.28
CA ALA A 165 -4.39 11.10 13.76
C ALA A 165 -3.30 11.20 12.67
N ALA A 166 -3.32 12.23 11.83
CA ALA A 166 -2.26 12.46 10.84
C ALA A 166 -0.90 12.77 11.48
N GLU A 167 -0.86 13.61 12.52
CA GLU A 167 0.36 13.88 13.29
C GLU A 167 0.94 12.56 13.86
N ALA A 168 0.08 11.73 14.44
CA ALA A 168 0.47 10.44 15.00
C ALA A 168 0.94 9.44 13.93
N ALA A 169 0.22 9.34 12.80
CA ALA A 169 0.57 8.47 11.69
C ALA A 169 1.91 8.88 11.04
N GLU A 170 2.20 10.18 10.94
CA GLU A 170 3.50 10.65 10.45
C GLU A 170 4.64 10.25 11.39
N MET A 171 4.49 10.48 12.70
CA MET A 171 5.51 10.09 13.68
C MET A 171 5.76 8.58 13.67
N LEU A 172 4.69 7.79 13.60
CA LEU A 172 4.74 6.34 13.49
C LEU A 172 5.47 5.89 12.20
N GLY A 173 5.18 6.58 11.08
CA GLY A 173 5.83 6.35 9.81
C GLY A 173 7.32 6.65 9.84
N ARG A 174 7.75 7.73 10.52
CA ARG A 174 9.17 8.08 10.69
C ARG A 174 9.95 7.04 11.48
N LEU A 175 9.27 6.31 12.36
CA LEU A 175 9.85 5.20 13.13
C LEU A 175 9.83 3.87 12.37
N ASP A 176 9.26 3.84 11.16
CA ASP A 176 9.09 2.63 10.34
C ASP A 176 8.29 1.52 11.06
N VAL A 177 7.30 1.92 11.89
CA VAL A 177 6.47 0.98 12.67
C VAL A 177 5.14 0.68 12.00
N GLY A 178 4.55 1.69 11.35
CA GLY A 178 3.23 1.62 10.77
C GLY A 178 2.87 2.92 10.05
N GLN A 179 1.68 2.98 9.46
CA GLN A 179 1.26 4.09 8.60
C GLN A 179 -0.13 4.63 8.93
N GLY A 180 -0.82 4.02 9.89
CA GLY A 180 -2.17 4.36 10.31
C GLY A 180 -2.27 4.76 11.78
N ALA A 181 -3.21 5.65 12.08
CA ALA A 181 -3.59 6.00 13.45
C ALA A 181 -5.08 6.34 13.54
N VAL A 182 -5.66 6.17 14.72
CA VAL A 182 -7.06 6.52 15.01
C VAL A 182 -7.11 7.56 16.11
N SER A 183 -7.82 8.66 15.87
CA SER A 183 -8.16 9.68 16.87
C SER A 183 -9.66 9.74 17.12
N ILE A 184 -10.07 9.88 18.37
CA ILE A 184 -11.47 10.03 18.77
C ILE A 184 -11.60 11.20 19.74
N GLY A 185 -12.30 12.26 19.34
CA GLY A 185 -12.52 13.44 20.16
C GLY A 185 -11.24 14.20 20.49
N GLY A 186 -10.29 14.24 19.55
CA GLY A 186 -8.98 14.89 19.66
C GLY A 186 -7.92 14.07 20.40
N ARG A 187 -8.21 12.82 20.76
CA ARG A 187 -7.25 11.92 21.42
C ARG A 187 -6.91 10.75 20.51
N VAL A 188 -5.63 10.51 20.28
CA VAL A 188 -5.13 9.29 19.63
C VAL A 188 -5.41 8.08 20.52
N VAL A 189 -6.15 7.10 19.99
CA VAL A 189 -6.59 5.90 20.72
C VAL A 189 -5.94 4.61 20.22
N ALA A 190 -5.46 4.61 18.97
CA ALA A 190 -4.76 3.48 18.38
C ALA A 190 -3.71 3.97 17.37
N LEU A 191 -2.62 3.21 17.30
CA LEU A 191 -1.55 3.31 16.32
C LEU A 191 -1.44 1.94 15.65
N GLU A 192 -1.25 1.93 14.34
CA GLU A 192 -1.01 0.70 13.57
C GLU A 192 0.36 0.13 13.96
N GLY A 193 0.43 -1.17 14.18
CA GLY A 193 1.68 -1.89 14.32
C GLY A 193 1.77 -3.00 13.27
N LEU A 194 2.53 -4.04 13.61
CA LEU A 194 2.72 -5.21 12.74
C LEU A 194 1.43 -6.00 12.50
N GLU A 195 0.40 -5.81 13.31
CA GLU A 195 -0.93 -6.39 13.12
C GLU A 195 -1.64 -5.83 11.85
N GLY A 196 -1.25 -4.64 11.42
CA GLY A 196 -1.88 -3.96 10.29
C GLY A 196 -3.25 -3.35 10.63
N THR A 197 -3.83 -2.71 9.61
CA THR A 197 -4.98 -1.82 9.79
C THR A 197 -6.25 -2.55 10.28
N ASP A 198 -6.54 -3.74 9.75
CA ASP A 198 -7.78 -4.45 10.06
C ASP A 198 -7.83 -4.89 11.54
N GLU A 199 -6.74 -5.48 12.03
CA GLU A 199 -6.61 -5.94 13.43
C GLU A 199 -6.54 -4.75 14.40
N MET A 200 -5.94 -3.63 13.99
CA MET A 200 -6.01 -2.38 14.74
C MET A 200 -7.46 -1.87 14.87
N LEU A 201 -8.26 -1.91 13.80
CA LEU A 201 -9.67 -1.46 13.84
C LEU A 201 -10.53 -2.38 14.72
N ASP A 202 -10.32 -3.69 14.67
CA ASP A 202 -10.97 -4.63 15.57
C ASP A 202 -10.61 -4.35 17.04
N ARG A 203 -9.35 -4.01 17.32
CA ARG A 203 -8.91 -3.56 18.65
C ARG A 203 -9.62 -2.28 19.08
N VAL A 204 -9.82 -1.31 18.18
CA VAL A 204 -10.61 -0.10 18.47
C VAL A 204 -12.07 -0.46 18.80
N ALA A 205 -12.70 -1.34 18.03
CA ALA A 205 -14.05 -1.81 18.32
C ALA A 205 -14.15 -2.45 19.72
N GLY A 206 -13.19 -3.30 20.09
CA GLY A 206 -13.09 -3.92 21.41
C GLY A 206 -12.92 -2.90 22.54
N LEU A 207 -12.07 -1.89 22.37
CA LEU A 207 -11.89 -0.80 23.35
C LEU A 207 -13.18 -0.01 23.56
N ARG A 208 -13.96 0.20 22.50
CA ARG A 208 -15.26 0.89 22.58
C ARG A 208 -16.30 0.07 23.32
N ALA A 209 -16.43 -1.20 22.98
CA ALA A 209 -17.34 -2.13 23.65
C ALA A 209 -17.03 -2.24 25.17
N ALA A 210 -15.75 -2.21 25.52
CA ALA A 210 -15.29 -2.20 26.92
C ALA A 210 -15.41 -0.84 27.63
N GLY A 211 -15.95 0.19 26.97
CA GLY A 211 -16.10 1.54 27.53
C GLY A 211 -14.77 2.26 27.83
N ARG A 212 -13.65 1.81 27.23
CA ARG A 212 -12.32 2.41 27.42
C ARG A 212 -12.09 3.65 26.56
N ILE A 213 -12.85 3.78 25.49
CA ILE A 213 -12.92 4.96 24.63
C ILE A 213 -14.38 5.44 24.55
N SER A 214 -14.58 6.68 24.12
CA SER A 214 -15.91 7.30 24.07
C SER A 214 -16.91 6.42 23.31
N THR A 215 -18.12 6.24 23.84
CA THR A 215 -19.23 5.59 23.12
C THR A 215 -20.05 6.58 22.29
N ARG A 216 -19.90 7.89 22.55
CA ARG A 216 -20.66 8.95 21.86
C ARG A 216 -19.91 9.56 20.69
N ARG A 217 -18.58 9.72 20.80
CA ARG A 217 -17.75 10.31 19.74
C ARG A 217 -17.27 9.23 18.80
N ARG A 218 -17.33 9.49 17.49
CA ARG A 218 -16.99 8.50 16.47
C ARG A 218 -15.49 8.45 16.18
N GLY A 219 -14.89 9.56 15.76
CA GLY A 219 -13.45 9.70 15.47
C GLY A 219 -13.04 9.22 14.08
N VAL A 220 -11.75 9.31 13.74
CA VAL A 220 -11.26 9.15 12.35
C VAL A 220 -10.02 8.27 12.30
N LEU A 221 -9.99 7.37 11.31
CA LEU A 221 -8.78 6.66 10.87
C LEU A 221 -8.04 7.54 9.87
N VAL A 222 -6.74 7.76 10.08
CA VAL A 222 -5.86 8.35 9.07
C VAL A 222 -4.80 7.33 8.64
N LYS A 223 -4.55 7.22 7.34
CA LYS A 223 -3.37 6.51 6.79
C LYS A 223 -2.53 7.46 5.93
N LEU A 224 -1.23 7.54 6.20
CA LEU A 224 -0.29 8.39 5.45
C LEU A 224 0.83 7.55 4.88
N CYS A 225 1.37 7.95 3.72
CA CYS A 225 2.57 7.32 3.20
C CYS A 225 3.77 7.75 4.03
N LYS A 226 4.55 6.77 4.53
CA LYS A 226 5.70 7.07 5.39
C LYS A 226 6.66 8.03 4.64
N PRO A 227 7.27 9.01 5.33
CA PRO A 227 8.08 10.02 4.65
C PRO A 227 9.26 9.46 3.85
N GLN A 228 9.87 8.38 4.33
CA GLN A 228 11.00 7.70 3.69
C GLN A 228 10.59 6.59 2.70
N GLN A 229 9.30 6.28 2.55
CA GLN A 229 8.83 5.21 1.68
C GLN A 229 9.11 5.55 0.22
N ASP A 230 9.66 4.58 -0.52
CA ASP A 230 9.69 4.66 -1.98
C ASP A 230 8.31 4.31 -2.54
N ILE A 231 7.65 5.34 -3.08
CA ILE A 231 6.29 5.28 -3.61
C ILE A 231 6.13 4.31 -4.79
N ARG A 232 7.23 3.89 -5.42
CA ARG A 232 7.20 2.88 -6.48
C ARG A 232 6.97 1.48 -5.94
N ALA A 233 7.23 1.29 -4.66
CA ALA A 233 7.37 -0.03 -4.08
C ALA A 233 6.24 -0.35 -3.12
N ASP A 234 5.81 0.62 -2.30
CA ASP A 234 4.63 0.47 -1.45
C ASP A 234 3.92 1.80 -1.24
N LEU A 235 2.59 1.76 -1.25
CA LEU A 235 1.71 2.87 -0.93
C LEU A 235 0.63 2.36 0.03
N PRO A 236 0.25 3.14 1.05
CA PRO A 236 -0.87 2.80 1.91
C PRO A 236 -2.11 2.54 1.06
N ALA A 237 -2.82 1.45 1.34
CA ALA A 237 -4.06 1.12 0.67
C ALA A 237 -5.25 1.07 1.64
N ILE A 238 -6.41 1.47 1.13
CA ILE A 238 -7.72 1.21 1.73
C ILE A 238 -8.60 0.45 0.74
N GLY A 239 -9.49 -0.39 1.26
CA GLY A 239 -10.49 -1.08 0.46
C GLY A 239 -11.81 -1.20 1.22
N VAL A 240 -12.74 -1.96 0.66
CA VAL A 240 -14.06 -2.20 1.27
C VAL A 240 -13.94 -2.75 2.70
N SER A 241 -12.99 -3.65 2.96
CA SER A 241 -12.77 -4.18 4.32
C SER A 241 -12.45 -3.08 5.33
N THR A 242 -11.60 -2.11 4.95
CA THR A 242 -11.25 -0.97 5.80
C THR A 242 -12.47 -0.13 6.15
N VAL A 243 -13.36 0.13 5.17
CA VAL A 243 -14.61 0.87 5.38
C VAL A 243 -15.52 0.12 6.36
N LEU A 244 -15.74 -1.17 6.13
CA LEU A 244 -16.60 -1.99 6.98
C LEU A 244 -16.05 -2.10 8.41
N ASN A 245 -14.74 -2.29 8.56
CA ASN A 245 -14.07 -2.38 9.86
C ASN A 245 -14.07 -1.02 10.60
N ALA A 246 -13.90 0.10 9.88
CA ALA A 246 -14.04 1.43 10.47
C ALA A 246 -15.48 1.69 10.95
N GLY A 247 -16.48 1.21 10.20
CA GLY A 247 -17.88 1.21 10.61
C GLY A 247 -18.12 0.41 11.88
N LYS A 248 -17.63 -0.83 11.96
CA LYS A 248 -17.69 -1.67 13.18
C LYS A 248 -17.01 -1.03 14.38
N ALA A 249 -15.88 -0.34 14.16
CA ALA A 249 -15.16 0.41 15.19
C ALA A 249 -15.88 1.70 15.63
N GLY A 250 -17.01 2.04 15.00
CA GLY A 250 -17.82 3.21 15.30
C GLY A 250 -17.16 4.53 14.87
N LEU A 251 -16.25 4.51 13.89
CA LEU A 251 -15.58 5.70 13.38
C LEU A 251 -16.49 6.51 12.46
N ALA A 252 -16.24 7.81 12.33
CA ALA A 252 -16.94 8.76 11.47
C ALA A 252 -16.48 8.68 10.02
N GLY A 253 -15.21 8.36 9.82
CA GLY A 253 -14.66 8.28 8.48
C GLY A 253 -13.20 7.87 8.44
N ILE A 254 -12.66 7.92 7.23
CA ILE A 254 -11.31 7.55 6.88
C ILE A 254 -10.70 8.71 6.08
N ALA A 255 -9.48 9.11 6.43
CA ALA A 255 -8.69 10.07 5.67
C ALA A 255 -7.39 9.42 5.20
N VAL A 256 -7.02 9.65 3.95
CA VAL A 256 -5.80 9.10 3.33
C VAL A 256 -5.02 10.20 2.62
N GLU A 257 -3.71 10.03 2.46
CA GLU A 257 -2.88 11.02 1.76
C GLU A 257 -3.18 11.03 0.25
N ALA A 258 -3.68 12.16 -0.25
CA ALA A 258 -3.99 12.32 -1.67
C ALA A 258 -2.71 12.18 -2.52
N GLY A 259 -2.81 11.47 -3.64
CA GLY A 259 -1.68 11.17 -4.53
C GLY A 259 -0.63 10.21 -3.94
N ARG A 260 -0.73 9.83 -2.66
CA ARG A 260 0.19 8.92 -1.98
C ARG A 260 -0.54 7.83 -1.19
N SER A 261 -1.75 7.47 -1.60
CA SER A 261 -2.50 6.34 -1.05
C SER A 261 -3.41 5.75 -2.11
N LEU A 262 -3.65 4.45 -2.03
CA LEU A 262 -4.44 3.68 -2.99
C LEU A 262 -5.85 3.41 -2.44
N VAL A 263 -6.84 3.55 -3.29
CA VAL A 263 -8.24 3.20 -3.03
C VAL A 263 -8.62 2.02 -3.91
N LEU A 264 -8.58 0.83 -3.33
CA LEU A 264 -8.83 -0.43 -4.03
C LEU A 264 -10.33 -0.59 -4.28
N ASP A 265 -10.74 -0.65 -5.55
CA ASP A 265 -12.14 -0.56 -5.98
C ASP A 265 -12.83 0.71 -5.46
N ARG A 266 -12.45 1.86 -6.00
CA ARG A 266 -13.01 3.16 -5.63
C ARG A 266 -14.54 3.16 -5.61
N ALA A 267 -15.17 2.56 -6.63
CA ALA A 267 -16.62 2.54 -6.73
C ALA A 267 -17.26 1.72 -5.60
N ALA A 268 -16.69 0.55 -5.25
CA ALA A 268 -17.18 -0.24 -4.12
C ALA A 268 -16.88 0.41 -2.76
N VAL A 269 -15.73 1.06 -2.61
CA VAL A 269 -15.38 1.83 -1.40
C VAL A 269 -16.39 2.96 -1.17
N ILE A 270 -16.72 3.73 -2.20
CA ILE A 270 -17.71 4.81 -2.12
C ILE A 270 -19.08 4.25 -1.73
N ARG A 271 -19.56 3.23 -2.43
CA ARG A 271 -20.86 2.61 -2.12
C ARG A 271 -20.92 2.10 -0.68
N ALA A 272 -19.89 1.36 -0.26
CA ALA A 272 -19.82 0.83 1.10
C ALA A 272 -19.83 1.98 2.12
N ALA A 273 -19.03 3.03 1.91
CA ALA A 273 -18.92 4.16 2.82
C ALA A 273 -20.25 4.92 2.96
N ASP A 274 -20.93 5.16 1.84
CA ASP A 274 -22.22 5.82 1.82
C ASP A 274 -23.30 4.97 2.51
N GLU A 275 -23.32 3.65 2.29
CA GLU A 275 -24.25 2.72 2.95
C GLU A 275 -24.09 2.70 4.48
N VAL A 276 -22.85 2.82 4.98
CA VAL A 276 -22.60 2.83 6.43
C VAL A 276 -22.52 4.24 7.04
N GLY A 277 -22.71 5.29 6.24
CA GLY A 277 -22.65 6.68 6.70
C GLY A 277 -21.27 7.09 7.23
N LEU A 278 -20.20 6.63 6.57
CA LEU A 278 -18.83 7.06 6.81
C LEU A 278 -18.35 7.97 5.68
N PHE A 279 -17.60 9.02 6.02
CA PHE A 279 -16.84 9.73 4.99
C PHE A 279 -15.56 8.98 4.64
N VAL A 280 -15.14 9.09 3.38
CA VAL A 280 -13.78 8.76 2.93
C VAL A 280 -13.26 10.00 2.21
N CYS A 281 -12.08 10.47 2.56
CA CYS A 281 -11.50 11.66 1.94
C CYS A 281 -9.99 11.54 1.71
N GLY A 282 -9.51 12.18 0.65
CA GLY A 282 -8.09 12.43 0.46
C GLY A 282 -7.71 13.78 1.07
N ILE A 283 -6.61 13.81 1.82
CA ILE A 283 -6.04 15.01 2.41
C ILE A 283 -4.69 15.35 1.77
N ASP A 284 -4.44 16.63 1.54
CA ASP A 284 -3.15 17.14 1.09
C ASP A 284 -2.67 18.21 2.07
N ARG A 285 -1.67 17.87 2.88
CA ARG A 285 -1.15 18.74 3.95
C ARG A 285 -0.40 19.97 3.42
N GLY A 286 -0.11 20.03 2.11
CA GLY A 286 0.42 21.22 1.44
C GLY A 286 -0.64 22.26 1.10
N LEU A 287 -1.94 21.92 1.20
CA LEU A 287 -3.05 22.81 0.92
C LEU A 287 -3.63 23.45 2.20
N PRO A 288 -4.24 24.65 2.09
CA PRO A 288 -5.06 25.22 3.18
C PRO A 288 -6.14 24.23 3.61
N GLU A 289 -6.31 24.07 4.93
CA GLU A 289 -7.27 23.11 5.53
C GLU A 289 -7.18 21.68 4.96
N TRP A 290 -6.01 21.33 4.46
CA TRP A 290 -5.66 20.04 3.86
C TRP A 290 -6.49 19.68 2.63
N GLY A 291 -7.07 20.68 1.95
CA GLY A 291 -7.95 20.50 0.81
C GLY A 291 -9.37 20.05 1.16
N LEU A 292 -9.71 20.03 2.45
CA LEU A 292 -11.08 19.82 2.91
C LEU A 292 -11.74 21.20 2.95
N LYS A 293 -12.71 21.47 2.08
CA LYS A 293 -13.54 22.69 2.12
C LYS A 293 -14.80 22.46 2.94
#